data_AF-A0A8H2VJA4-F1
#
_entry.id   AF-A0A8H2VJA4-F1
#
_cell.length_a   1.000
_cell.length_b   1.000
_cell.length_c   1.000
_cell.angle_alpha   90.00
_cell.angle_beta   90.00
_cell.angle_gamma   90.00
#
_symmetry.space_group_name_H-M   'P 1'
#
loop_
_entity.id
_entity.type
_entity.pdbx_description
1 polymer ?
#
loop_
_entity_poly.entity_id
_entity_poly.type
_entity_poly.pdbx_seq_one_letter_code
_entity_poly.pdbx_strand_id
1 'polypeptide(L)'
;MLSTFSIVRPKGLHTLTSRAALRAIDSKLTSSIIFQSSKRSISITSPLSNESNKKKPSEKKTTTSIWPKLKSFTTFTFSAALVVGAIGVSTVVIYLIGAELFSPSGDTQLFNRAVSLVQKDQELRQSLQSNDTLYRERLKAYGEMITHDRWTRNRPIVSKRRIDNDGNVHCFLRFHIESKKKIGLVHCEAVEKQGSLLPEFVSLYVDIKGEKRHFIIKPKLQKQPKSTGFLGVNWGPKRT
;
A
#
# COMPACT_ATOMS: atom_id res chain seq x y z
N MET A 1 -69.47 -10.81 9.14
CA MET A 1 -69.45 -9.39 9.54
C MET A 1 -68.01 -8.89 9.44
N LEU A 2 -67.73 -8.10 8.40
CA LEU A 2 -66.42 -7.49 8.14
C LEU A 2 -66.38 -6.15 8.89
N SER A 3 -65.36 -5.93 9.73
CA SER A 3 -65.10 -4.63 10.36
C SER A 3 -63.77 -4.09 9.86
N THR A 4 -63.89 -3.09 8.98
CA THR A 4 -62.84 -2.21 8.47
C THR A 4 -62.49 -1.15 9.52
N PHE A 5 -61.20 -1.02 9.85
CA PHE A 5 -60.67 0.13 10.59
C PHE A 5 -59.82 1.01 9.67
N SER A 6 -60.23 2.27 9.54
CA SER A 6 -59.57 3.32 8.76
C SER A 6 -58.84 4.32 9.66
N ILE A 7 -57.56 4.56 9.32
CA ILE A 7 -56.77 5.81 9.26
C ILE A 7 -57.02 6.91 10.31
N VAL A 8 -55.92 7.33 10.99
CA VAL A 8 -55.58 8.76 11.19
C VAL A 8 -54.05 8.94 11.13
N ARG A 9 -53.55 9.72 10.16
CA ARG A 9 -52.18 10.28 10.14
C ARG A 9 -52.16 11.63 10.87
N PRO A 10 -51.21 11.93 11.75
CA PRO A 10 -50.96 13.30 12.17
C PRO A 10 -50.10 14.07 11.16
N LYS A 11 -50.48 15.34 10.97
CA LYS A 11 -49.85 16.36 10.14
C LYS A 11 -48.58 16.88 10.81
N GLY A 12 -47.63 17.34 10.00
CA GLY A 12 -46.35 17.87 10.45
C GLY A 12 -46.46 19.15 11.28
N LEU A 13 -45.41 19.40 12.06
CA LEU A 13 -45.12 20.70 12.64
C LEU A 13 -43.72 21.16 12.18
N HIS A 14 -43.72 22.37 11.68
CA HIS A 14 -42.58 23.14 11.23
C HIS A 14 -42.12 23.97 12.43
N THR A 15 -40.88 23.83 12.87
CA THR A 15 -40.26 24.77 13.80
C THR A 15 -39.18 25.55 13.05
N LEU A 16 -39.57 26.74 12.61
CA LEU A 16 -38.66 27.82 12.28
C LEU A 16 -38.32 28.54 13.58
N THR A 17 -37.05 28.57 13.97
CA THR A 17 -36.52 29.63 14.83
C THR A 17 -35.22 30.18 14.27
N SER A 18 -35.22 31.51 14.24
CA SER A 18 -34.28 32.46 13.68
C SER A 18 -32.82 32.35 14.16
N ARG A 19 -31.91 32.71 13.22
CA ARG A 19 -30.92 33.81 13.32
C ARG A 19 -30.50 34.24 14.75
N ALA A 20 -29.25 34.49 15.10
CA ALA A 20 -28.01 34.67 14.34
C ALA A 20 -26.83 34.79 15.33
N ALA A 21 -25.63 34.70 14.74
CA ALA A 21 -24.46 35.54 15.01
C ALA A 21 -23.23 34.89 15.69
N LEU A 22 -22.09 35.17 15.04
CA LEU A 22 -20.70 35.10 15.49
C LEU A 22 -20.12 33.66 15.45
N ARG A 23 -19.02 33.34 14.76
CA ARG A 23 -17.80 34.13 14.51
C ARG A 23 -17.13 33.70 13.19
N ALA A 24 -16.58 34.70 12.50
CA ALA A 24 -15.58 34.55 11.47
C ALA A 24 -14.28 33.99 12.06
N ILE A 25 -13.69 33.00 11.40
CA ILE A 25 -12.25 32.72 11.43
C ILE A 25 -11.85 32.29 10.02
N ASP A 26 -10.97 33.09 9.43
CA ASP A 26 -10.30 32.87 8.16
C ASP A 26 -9.57 31.52 8.08
N SER A 27 -9.68 30.86 6.93
CA SER A 27 -8.57 30.06 6.41
C SER A 27 -8.65 30.02 4.89
N LYS A 28 -8.06 31.05 4.26
CA LYS A 28 -7.61 30.97 2.87
C LYS A 28 -6.49 29.94 2.81
N LEU A 29 -6.68 28.87 2.04
CA LEU A 29 -5.64 28.11 1.32
C LEU A 29 -6.31 26.99 0.50
N THR A 30 -6.99 27.38 -0.57
CA THR A 30 -7.32 26.51 -1.69
C THR A 30 -6.38 26.86 -2.84
N SER A 31 -5.27 26.13 -2.94
CA SER A 31 -4.36 26.21 -4.08
C SER A 31 -4.97 25.44 -5.25
N SER A 32 -5.66 26.15 -6.15
CA SER A 32 -6.04 25.63 -7.46
C SER A 32 -4.83 25.64 -8.38
N ILE A 33 -4.41 24.45 -8.84
CA ILE A 33 -3.40 24.29 -9.88
C ILE A 33 -4.08 24.63 -11.21
N ILE A 34 -3.88 25.86 -11.70
CA ILE A 34 -4.30 26.29 -13.03
C ILE A 34 -3.14 25.99 -13.99
N PHE A 35 -3.29 24.97 -14.82
CA PHE A 35 -2.42 24.73 -15.97
C PHE A 35 -2.67 25.83 -17.02
N GLN A 36 -1.78 26.82 -17.06
CA GLN A 36 -1.83 27.88 -18.05
C GLN A 36 -1.27 27.37 -19.38
N SER A 37 -2.17 26.92 -20.26
CA SER A 37 -1.85 26.59 -21.66
C SER A 37 -1.42 27.87 -22.41
N SER A 38 -0.12 28.10 -22.54
CA SER A 38 0.43 29.15 -23.41
C SER A 38 0.28 28.72 -24.87
N LYS A 39 -0.76 29.23 -25.55
CA LYS A 39 -0.86 29.20 -27.00
C LYS A 39 0.08 30.27 -27.56
N ARG A 40 1.25 29.88 -28.07
CA ARG A 40 2.09 30.76 -28.91
C ARG A 40 1.50 30.79 -30.32
N SER A 41 0.93 31.93 -30.71
CA SER A 41 0.63 32.23 -32.10
C SER A 41 1.93 32.55 -32.84
N ILE A 42 2.15 31.90 -33.98
CA ILE A 42 3.27 32.18 -34.88
C ILE A 42 2.74 33.20 -35.89
N SER A 43 3.13 34.47 -35.75
CA SER A 43 2.90 35.50 -36.76
C SER A 43 4.10 35.52 -37.72
N ILE A 44 3.89 35.02 -38.94
CA ILE A 44 4.84 35.12 -40.05
C ILE A 44 4.63 36.50 -40.69
N THR A 45 5.50 37.46 -40.35
CA THR A 45 5.60 38.71 -41.11
C THR A 45 6.79 38.60 -42.06
N SER A 46 6.50 38.40 -43.33
CA SER A 46 7.46 38.55 -44.43
C SER A 46 7.69 40.03 -44.74
N PRO A 47 8.92 40.57 -44.65
CA PRO A 47 9.20 41.86 -45.24
C PRO A 47 9.61 41.67 -46.71
N LEU A 48 8.76 42.18 -47.60
CA LEU A 48 9.11 42.54 -48.97
C LEU A 48 10.10 43.70 -48.91
N SER A 49 11.37 43.46 -49.26
CA SER A 49 12.41 44.47 -49.26
C SER A 49 12.50 45.17 -50.61
N ASN A 50 12.20 46.47 -50.61
CA ASN A 50 12.42 47.41 -51.68
C ASN A 50 13.90 47.52 -52.05
N GLU A 51 14.14 47.56 -53.35
CA GLU A 51 15.43 47.79 -54.01
C GLU A 51 15.84 49.26 -53.90
N SER A 52 17.02 49.54 -53.33
CA SER A 52 17.84 50.71 -53.71
C SER A 52 19.26 50.65 -53.14
N ASN A 53 20.16 50.21 -54.03
CA ASN A 53 21.44 50.84 -54.36
C ASN A 53 22.57 51.02 -53.31
N LYS A 54 23.67 50.32 -53.64
CA LYS A 54 25.09 50.73 -53.56
C LYS A 54 25.77 50.87 -52.18
N LYS A 55 26.65 49.91 -51.88
CA LYS A 55 28.11 50.01 -52.17
C LYS A 55 28.83 48.74 -51.66
N LYS A 56 29.54 48.04 -52.57
CA LYS A 56 30.71 47.23 -52.20
C LYS A 56 31.86 48.21 -51.91
N PRO A 57 32.76 47.91 -50.95
CA PRO A 57 33.97 47.21 -51.40
C PRO A 57 34.58 46.22 -50.41
N SER A 58 35.50 45.42 -50.96
CA SER A 58 36.65 44.78 -50.33
C SER A 58 36.43 43.49 -49.54
N GLU A 59 36.63 42.40 -50.29
CA GLU A 59 37.37 41.21 -49.91
C GLU A 59 38.39 41.45 -48.76
N LYS A 60 38.08 40.93 -47.57
CA LYS A 60 39.04 40.75 -46.46
C LYS A 60 38.84 39.38 -45.80
N LYS A 61 39.70 38.47 -46.25
CA LYS A 61 40.36 37.36 -45.54
C LYS A 61 39.67 36.83 -44.27
N THR A 62 39.18 35.60 -44.42
CA THR A 62 38.99 34.57 -43.40
C THR A 62 39.90 34.72 -42.17
N THR A 63 39.30 35.04 -41.03
CA THR A 63 39.79 34.54 -39.74
C THR A 63 38.63 33.81 -39.09
N THR A 64 38.70 32.49 -39.13
CA THR A 64 37.73 31.58 -38.53
C THR A 64 37.58 31.92 -37.04
N SER A 65 36.49 32.62 -36.69
CA SER A 65 36.21 33.00 -35.31
C SER A 65 35.90 31.73 -34.51
N ILE A 66 36.87 31.33 -33.69
CA ILE A 66 36.84 30.14 -32.82
C ILE A 66 35.88 30.37 -31.64
N TRP A 67 35.57 31.63 -31.34
CA TRP A 67 34.74 32.09 -30.22
C TRP A 67 33.25 31.69 -30.27
N PRO A 68 32.51 31.86 -31.38
CA PRO A 68 31.12 31.38 -31.48
C PRO A 68 31.02 29.85 -31.40
N LYS A 69 32.02 29.13 -31.91
CA LYS A 69 32.08 27.66 -31.77
C LYS A 69 32.23 27.26 -30.30
N LEU A 70 33.12 27.92 -29.56
CA LEU A 70 33.33 27.68 -28.12
C LEU A 70 32.08 27.99 -27.26
N LYS A 71 31.33 29.05 -27.59
CA LYS A 71 30.04 29.37 -26.93
C LYS A 71 28.98 28.29 -27.18
N SER A 72 28.98 27.67 -28.36
CA SER A 72 28.06 26.57 -28.66
C SER A 72 28.45 25.28 -27.92
N PHE A 73 29.75 24.94 -27.84
CA PHE A 73 30.24 23.78 -27.11
C PHE A 73 29.96 23.85 -25.60
N THR A 74 30.08 25.03 -25.00
CA THR A 74 29.81 25.23 -23.55
C THR A 74 28.33 25.07 -23.24
N THR A 75 27.43 25.69 -24.00
CA THR A 75 25.98 25.52 -23.83
C THR A 75 25.54 24.08 -24.09
N PHE A 76 26.08 23.43 -25.12
CA PHE A 76 25.81 22.02 -25.40
C PHE A 76 26.25 21.12 -24.24
N THR A 77 27.47 21.32 -23.72
CA THR A 77 27.98 20.55 -22.59
C THR A 77 27.16 20.78 -21.32
N PHE A 78 26.74 22.03 -21.07
CA PHE A 78 25.91 22.35 -19.92
C PHE A 78 24.51 21.71 -20.00
N SER A 79 23.85 21.79 -21.17
CA SER A 79 22.56 21.14 -21.38
C SER A 79 22.67 19.61 -21.35
N ALA A 80 23.72 19.04 -21.94
CA ALA A 80 23.98 17.60 -21.87
C ALA A 80 24.21 17.14 -20.42
N ALA A 81 25.03 17.88 -19.65
CA ALA A 81 25.26 17.59 -18.24
C ALA A 81 23.97 17.67 -17.41
N LEU A 82 23.11 18.67 -17.67
CA LEU A 82 21.82 18.80 -17.02
C LEU A 82 20.91 17.60 -17.31
N VAL A 83 20.83 17.17 -18.57
CA VAL A 83 19.99 16.03 -18.98
C VAL A 83 20.52 14.73 -18.38
N VAL A 84 21.84 14.49 -18.45
CA VAL A 84 22.46 13.30 -17.84
C VAL A 84 22.26 13.30 -16.32
N GLY A 85 22.42 14.45 -15.67
CA GLY A 85 22.17 14.60 -14.23
C GLY A 85 20.71 14.29 -13.87
N ALA A 86 19.75 14.81 -14.63
CA ALA A 86 18.33 14.55 -14.42
C ALA A 86 17.99 13.06 -14.59
N ILE A 87 18.55 12.40 -15.61
CA ILE A 87 18.38 10.96 -15.84
C ILE A 87 19.00 10.16 -14.69
N GLY A 88 20.20 10.54 -14.23
CA GLY A 88 20.89 9.88 -13.12
C GLY A 88 20.05 9.89 -11.84
N VAL A 89 19.56 11.08 -11.44
CA VAL A 89 18.71 11.22 -10.25
C VAL A 89 17.40 10.45 -10.40
N SER A 90 16.73 10.56 -11.56
CA SER A 90 15.49 9.83 -11.83
C SER A 90 15.68 8.31 -11.74
N THR A 91 16.78 7.79 -12.28
CA THR A 91 17.10 6.36 -12.26
C THR A 91 17.33 5.86 -10.83
N VAL A 92 18.04 6.63 -10.00
CA VAL A 92 18.26 6.28 -8.58
C VAL A 92 16.95 6.21 -7.81
N VAL A 93 16.05 7.19 -8.00
CA VAL A 93 14.75 7.21 -7.35
C VAL A 93 13.88 6.02 -7.80
N ILE A 94 13.83 5.75 -9.10
CA ILE A 94 13.10 4.60 -9.66
C ILE A 94 13.66 3.28 -9.09
N TYR A 95 14.98 3.17 -8.98
CA TYR A 95 15.63 1.99 -8.40
C TYR A 95 15.27 1.80 -6.93
N LEU A 96 15.32 2.86 -6.11
CA LEU A 96 14.95 2.81 -4.69
C LEU A 96 13.49 2.40 -4.51
N ILE A 97 12.56 3.02 -5.24
CA ILE A 97 11.13 2.68 -5.19
C ILE A 97 10.91 1.23 -5.65
N GLY A 98 11.58 0.80 -6.72
CA GLY A 98 11.50 -0.56 -7.22
C GLY A 98 11.99 -1.58 -6.19
N ALA A 99 13.13 -1.31 -5.54
CA ALA A 99 13.70 -2.17 -4.51
C ALA A 99 12.80 -2.28 -3.28
N GLU A 100 12.15 -1.20 -2.86
CA GLU A 100 11.20 -1.24 -1.74
C GLU A 100 9.89 -1.96 -2.11
N LEU A 101 9.32 -1.66 -3.28
CA LEU A 101 8.03 -2.21 -3.70
C LEU A 101 8.08 -3.71 -4.01
N PHE A 102 9.19 -4.16 -4.61
CA PHE A 102 9.40 -5.57 -4.94
C PHE A 102 10.17 -6.32 -3.86
N SER A 103 10.23 -5.79 -2.63
CA SER A 103 10.80 -6.54 -1.52
C SER A 103 10.00 -7.84 -1.31
N PRO A 104 10.68 -9.00 -1.29
CA PRO A 104 10.06 -10.32 -1.13
C PRO A 104 9.41 -10.52 0.26
N SER A 105 9.72 -9.63 1.22
CA SER A 105 9.13 -9.58 2.56
C SER A 105 7.81 -8.78 2.64
N GLY A 106 7.19 -8.44 1.52
CA GLY A 106 5.96 -7.62 1.51
C GLY A 106 4.74 -8.31 2.15
N ASP A 107 3.90 -7.51 2.82
CA ASP A 107 2.66 -7.96 3.50
C ASP A 107 1.69 -8.67 2.53
N THR A 108 1.59 -8.21 1.29
CA THR A 108 0.73 -8.79 0.25
C THR A 108 1.21 -10.17 -0.19
N GLN A 109 2.53 -10.38 -0.28
CA GLN A 109 3.10 -11.69 -0.61
C GLN A 109 2.87 -12.67 0.54
N LEU A 110 3.11 -12.23 1.78
CA LEU A 110 2.86 -13.02 2.97
C LEU A 110 1.39 -13.46 3.06
N PHE A 111 0.46 -12.52 2.82
CA PHE A 111 -0.98 -12.79 2.76
C PHE A 111 -1.34 -13.81 1.68
N ASN A 112 -0.91 -13.59 0.43
CA ASN A 112 -1.25 -14.48 -0.69
C ASN A 112 -0.73 -15.90 -0.46
N ARG A 113 0.48 -16.04 0.10
CA ARG A 113 1.04 -17.33 0.48
C ARG A 113 0.24 -17.99 1.60
N ALA A 114 -0.08 -17.25 2.66
CA ALA A 114 -0.90 -17.76 3.77
C ALA A 114 -2.30 -18.19 3.30
N VAL A 115 -2.97 -17.37 2.49
CA VAL A 115 -4.27 -17.70 1.88
C VAL A 115 -4.17 -18.97 1.04
N SER A 116 -3.11 -19.11 0.25
CA SER A 116 -2.90 -20.32 -0.57
C SER A 116 -2.73 -21.58 0.27
N LEU A 117 -2.10 -21.49 1.45
CA LEU A 117 -1.97 -22.60 2.39
C LEU A 117 -3.31 -22.96 3.03
N VAL A 118 -4.03 -21.95 3.55
CA VAL A 118 -5.35 -22.13 4.15
C VAL A 118 -6.34 -22.70 3.14
N GLN A 119 -6.32 -22.21 1.90
CA GLN A 119 -7.15 -22.73 0.82
C GLN A 119 -6.72 -24.11 0.32
N LYS A 120 -5.55 -24.65 0.67
CA LYS A 120 -5.18 -26.02 0.26
C LYS A 120 -5.65 -27.06 1.26
N ASP A 121 -5.79 -26.70 2.53
CA ASP A 121 -6.20 -27.59 3.60
C ASP A 121 -7.67 -28.05 3.45
N GLN A 122 -7.89 -29.36 3.56
CA GLN A 122 -9.20 -30.01 3.41
C GLN A 122 -9.95 -30.07 4.74
N GLU A 123 -9.25 -30.23 5.87
CA GLU A 123 -9.87 -30.29 7.20
C GLU A 123 -10.52 -28.94 7.53
N LEU A 124 -9.79 -27.86 7.27
CA LEU A 124 -10.28 -26.49 7.42
C LEU A 124 -11.51 -26.21 6.53
N ARG A 125 -11.54 -26.76 5.32
CA ARG A 125 -12.68 -26.60 4.42
C ARG A 125 -13.94 -27.27 4.95
N GLN A 126 -13.80 -28.48 5.48
CA GLN A 126 -14.89 -29.19 6.12
C GLN A 126 -15.43 -28.40 7.33
N SER A 127 -14.52 -27.87 8.14
CA SER A 127 -14.80 -26.94 9.24
C SER A 127 -15.55 -25.66 8.83
N LEU A 128 -15.13 -25.04 7.73
CA LEU A 128 -15.84 -23.89 7.14
C LEU A 128 -17.18 -24.26 6.49
N GLN A 129 -17.51 -25.56 6.41
CA GLN A 129 -18.69 -26.09 5.74
C GLN A 129 -18.77 -25.66 4.27
N SER A 130 -17.62 -25.61 3.59
CA SER A 130 -17.57 -25.30 2.16
C SER A 130 -18.32 -26.35 1.34
N ASN A 131 -19.01 -25.90 0.31
CA ASN A 131 -19.70 -26.80 -0.61
C ASN A 131 -18.72 -27.27 -1.68
N ASP A 132 -18.07 -28.41 -1.43
CA ASP A 132 -17.10 -29.02 -2.37
C ASP A 132 -17.63 -30.27 -3.09
N THR A 133 -18.94 -30.54 -3.04
CA THR A 133 -19.52 -31.79 -3.58
C THR A 133 -19.44 -31.90 -5.11
N LEU A 134 -19.57 -30.78 -5.82
CA LEU A 134 -19.56 -30.74 -7.28
C LEU A 134 -18.47 -29.83 -7.85
N TYR A 135 -18.18 -28.71 -7.17
CA TYR A 135 -17.11 -27.79 -7.51
C TYR A 135 -16.45 -27.28 -6.24
N ARG A 136 -15.16 -27.01 -6.29
CA ARG A 136 -14.42 -26.46 -5.15
C ARG A 136 -14.88 -25.04 -4.88
N GLU A 137 -15.39 -24.77 -3.68
CA GLU A 137 -15.84 -23.42 -3.33
C GLU A 137 -14.64 -22.45 -3.26
N ARG A 138 -14.78 -21.29 -3.93
CA ARG A 138 -13.81 -20.20 -3.85
C ARG A 138 -14.00 -19.42 -2.55
N LEU A 139 -13.10 -19.64 -1.61
CA LEU A 139 -13.05 -18.90 -0.35
C LEU A 139 -12.59 -17.46 -0.60
N LYS A 140 -13.29 -16.49 0.01
CA LYS A 140 -12.88 -15.09 0.01
C LYS A 140 -11.92 -14.85 1.17
N ALA A 141 -10.94 -13.97 0.98
CA ALA A 141 -10.03 -13.56 2.03
C ALA A 141 -9.84 -12.04 1.98
N TYR A 142 -9.80 -11.40 3.15
CA TYR A 142 -9.65 -9.95 3.30
C TYR A 142 -9.00 -9.58 4.63
N GLY A 143 -8.37 -8.41 4.68
CA GLY A 143 -7.67 -7.92 5.88
C GLY A 143 -8.56 -7.73 7.12
N GLU A 144 -7.92 -7.52 8.26
CA GLU A 144 -8.60 -7.07 9.49
C GLU A 144 -9.00 -5.59 9.37
N MET A 145 -10.09 -5.19 10.05
CA MET A 145 -10.42 -3.77 10.17
C MET A 145 -9.44 -3.13 11.16
N ILE A 146 -8.60 -2.23 10.69
CA ILE A 146 -7.57 -1.58 11.52
C ILE A 146 -8.18 -0.48 12.39
N THR A 147 -9.17 0.23 11.86
CA THR A 147 -9.83 1.34 12.54
C THR A 147 -11.13 0.88 13.18
N HIS A 148 -11.47 1.44 14.33
CA HIS A 148 -12.76 1.28 15.01
C HIS A 148 -13.91 2.04 14.30
N ASP A 149 -13.63 2.63 13.13
CA ASP A 149 -14.60 3.35 12.34
C ASP A 149 -15.54 2.39 11.61
N ARG A 150 -16.84 2.61 11.78
CA ARG A 150 -17.90 1.77 11.20
C ARG A 150 -18.14 2.07 9.72
N TRP A 151 -17.60 3.17 9.19
CA TRP A 151 -17.80 3.59 7.79
C TRP A 151 -16.68 3.16 6.85
N THR A 152 -15.51 2.80 7.37
CA THR A 152 -14.39 2.33 6.56
C THR A 152 -14.72 0.98 5.91
N ARG A 153 -14.88 0.98 4.58
CA ARG A 153 -15.13 -0.24 3.78
C ARG A 153 -13.84 -0.98 3.40
N ASN A 154 -12.74 -0.26 3.29
CA ASN A 154 -11.45 -0.84 2.91
C ASN A 154 -10.88 -1.68 4.06
N ARG A 155 -10.33 -2.85 3.72
CA ARG A 155 -9.69 -3.77 4.67
C ARG A 155 -8.24 -4.00 4.22
N PRO A 156 -7.35 -3.05 4.51
CA PRO A 156 -5.96 -3.16 4.10
C PRO A 156 -5.29 -4.37 4.75
N ILE A 157 -4.39 -5.01 4.01
CA ILE A 157 -3.58 -6.13 4.48
C ILE A 157 -2.33 -5.53 5.09
N VAL A 158 -2.21 -5.60 6.42
CA VAL A 158 -1.09 -5.03 7.17
C VAL A 158 -0.60 -6.02 8.21
N SER A 159 0.71 -6.23 8.28
CA SER A 159 1.35 -7.01 9.34
C SER A 159 1.90 -6.10 10.44
N LYS A 160 2.03 -6.65 11.65
CA LYS A 160 2.77 -6.03 12.76
C LYS A 160 4.15 -6.68 12.81
N ARG A 161 5.21 -5.87 12.82
CA ARG A 161 6.59 -6.35 12.87
C ARG A 161 7.19 -6.15 14.26
N ARG A 162 7.89 -7.16 14.77
CA ARG A 162 8.64 -7.13 16.04
C ARG A 162 10.00 -7.77 15.83
N ILE A 163 11.03 -7.18 16.41
CA ILE A 163 12.38 -7.74 16.36
C ILE A 163 12.52 -8.65 17.58
N ASP A 164 12.94 -9.89 17.35
CA ASP A 164 13.26 -10.84 18.41
C ASP A 164 14.65 -10.59 19.00
N ASN A 165 14.95 -11.21 20.14
CA ASN A 165 16.26 -11.11 20.79
C ASN A 165 17.40 -11.60 19.88
N ASP A 166 17.11 -12.56 19.00
CA ASP A 166 18.04 -13.09 18.01
C ASP A 166 18.24 -12.17 16.78
N GLY A 167 17.59 -10.99 16.76
CA GLY A 167 17.69 -10.02 15.67
C GLY A 167 16.88 -10.39 14.41
N ASN A 168 16.03 -11.42 14.48
CA ASN A 168 15.09 -11.79 13.42
C ASN A 168 13.80 -10.98 13.52
N VAL A 169 13.16 -10.68 12.39
CA VAL A 169 11.91 -9.91 12.38
C VAL A 169 10.71 -10.86 12.33
N HIS A 170 9.88 -10.84 13.37
CA HIS A 170 8.60 -11.52 13.43
C HIS A 170 7.51 -10.64 12.83
N CYS A 171 6.83 -11.20 11.84
CA CYS A 171 5.73 -10.59 11.12
C CYS A 171 4.42 -11.28 11.51
N PHE A 172 3.55 -10.54 12.21
CA PHE A 172 2.24 -10.99 12.65
C PHE A 172 1.17 -10.43 11.72
N LEU A 173 0.53 -11.30 10.95
CA LEU A 173 -0.53 -10.94 10.01
C LEU A 173 -1.85 -11.59 10.44
N ARG A 174 -2.92 -10.81 10.40
CA ARG A 174 -4.29 -11.27 10.71
C ARG A 174 -5.21 -10.91 9.58
N PHE A 175 -6.03 -11.87 9.17
CA PHE A 175 -7.00 -11.67 8.10
C PHE A 175 -8.17 -12.63 8.27
N HIS A 176 -9.27 -12.34 7.61
CA HIS A 176 -10.46 -13.17 7.63
C HIS A 176 -10.51 -14.04 6.38
N ILE A 177 -11.03 -15.25 6.55
CA ILE A 177 -11.43 -16.12 5.47
C ILE A 177 -12.93 -16.38 5.56
N GLU A 178 -13.61 -16.28 4.43
CA GLU A 178 -15.07 -16.36 4.35
C GLU A 178 -15.47 -17.42 3.31
N SER A 179 -16.31 -18.33 3.77
CA SER A 179 -17.12 -19.21 2.94
C SER A 179 -18.56 -18.66 2.90
N LYS A 180 -19.42 -19.26 2.08
CA LYS A 180 -20.85 -18.92 2.04
C LYS A 180 -21.57 -19.06 3.38
N LYS A 181 -21.07 -19.90 4.31
CA LYS A 181 -21.74 -20.23 5.58
C LYS A 181 -21.03 -19.67 6.81
N LYS A 182 -19.70 -19.76 6.83
CA LYS A 182 -18.87 -19.42 7.99
C LYS A 182 -17.74 -18.48 7.64
N ILE A 183 -17.35 -17.70 8.64
CA ILE A 183 -16.19 -16.82 8.63
C ILE A 183 -15.19 -17.36 9.67
N GLY A 184 -13.93 -17.44 9.28
CA GLY A 184 -12.81 -17.76 10.16
C GLY A 184 -11.83 -16.59 10.24
N LEU A 185 -11.18 -16.45 11.39
CA LEU A 185 -10.09 -15.51 11.60
C LEU A 185 -8.77 -16.27 11.52
N VAL A 186 -7.92 -15.90 10.57
CA VAL A 186 -6.59 -16.48 10.37
C VAL A 186 -5.56 -15.66 11.11
N HIS A 187 -4.73 -16.35 11.87
CA HIS A 187 -3.55 -15.79 12.52
C HIS A 187 -2.31 -16.41 11.89
N CYS A 188 -1.45 -15.55 11.37
CA CYS A 188 -0.21 -15.92 10.71
C CYS A 188 0.95 -15.25 11.42
N GLU A 189 1.92 -16.05 11.82
CA GLU A 189 3.23 -15.61 12.30
C GLU A 189 4.28 -16.14 11.34
N ALA A 190 5.09 -15.23 10.81
CA ALA A 190 6.23 -15.57 9.99
C ALA A 190 7.48 -14.86 10.49
N VAL A 191 8.64 -15.43 10.22
CA VAL A 191 9.93 -14.88 10.64
C VAL A 191 10.77 -14.62 9.40
N GLU A 192 11.29 -13.41 9.32
CA GLU A 192 12.30 -13.01 8.36
C GLU A 192 13.67 -13.26 8.99
N LYS A 193 14.36 -14.29 8.47
CA LYS A 193 15.72 -14.61 8.89
C LYS A 193 16.73 -13.83 8.04
N GLN A 194 17.83 -13.45 8.67
CA GLN A 194 18.95 -12.85 7.95
C GLN A 194 19.49 -13.87 6.92
N GLY A 195 19.39 -13.53 5.63
CA GLY A 195 19.78 -14.40 4.50
C GLY A 195 18.66 -15.19 3.83
N SER A 196 17.44 -15.24 4.40
CA SER A 196 16.28 -15.80 3.70
C SER A 196 15.60 -14.73 2.86
N LEU A 197 15.38 -15.02 1.57
CA LEU A 197 14.67 -14.10 0.68
C LEU A 197 13.19 -13.97 1.08
N LEU A 198 12.57 -15.06 1.53
CA LEU A 198 11.15 -15.11 1.85
C LEU A 198 10.95 -15.37 3.35
N PRO A 199 9.93 -14.74 3.98
CA PRO A 199 9.57 -15.04 5.35
C PRO A 199 9.11 -16.50 5.49
N GLU A 200 9.58 -17.16 6.54
CA GLU A 200 9.23 -18.55 6.89
C GLU A 200 8.08 -18.54 7.89
N PHE A 201 7.03 -19.34 7.63
CA PHE A 201 5.89 -19.44 8.55
C PHE A 201 6.26 -20.23 9.81
N VAL A 202 6.13 -19.61 10.97
CA VAL A 202 6.35 -20.24 12.28
C VAL A 202 5.06 -20.81 12.84
N SER A 203 3.96 -20.07 12.71
CA SER A 203 2.65 -20.47 13.21
C SER A 203 1.57 -20.00 12.24
N LEU A 204 0.67 -20.91 11.88
CA LEU A 204 -0.49 -20.58 11.04
C LEU A 204 -1.68 -21.38 11.55
N TYR A 205 -2.69 -20.67 12.04
CA TYR A 205 -3.91 -21.28 12.55
C TYR A 205 -5.13 -20.44 12.21
N VAL A 206 -6.29 -21.10 12.27
CA VAL A 206 -7.58 -20.48 11.97
C VAL A 206 -8.55 -20.75 13.10
N ASP A 207 -9.20 -19.68 13.55
CA ASP A 207 -10.24 -19.70 14.55
C ASP A 207 -11.60 -19.52 13.87
N ILE A 208 -12.45 -20.55 13.94
CA ILE A 208 -13.81 -20.54 13.39
C ILE A 208 -14.79 -20.57 14.57
N LYS A 209 -15.83 -19.75 14.50
CA LYS A 209 -16.83 -19.69 15.57
C LYS A 209 -17.51 -21.06 15.76
N GLY A 210 -17.44 -21.58 16.98
CA GLY A 210 -18.07 -22.85 17.37
C GLY A 210 -17.23 -24.10 17.07
N GLU A 211 -16.00 -23.93 16.57
CA GLU A 211 -15.07 -25.04 16.34
C GLU A 211 -13.76 -24.83 17.09
N LYS A 212 -13.02 -25.92 17.26
CA LYS A 212 -11.69 -25.85 17.86
C LYS A 212 -10.74 -25.16 16.89
N ARG A 213 -9.79 -24.39 17.42
CA ARG A 213 -8.68 -23.81 16.66
C ARG A 213 -7.99 -24.87 15.82
N HIS A 214 -7.94 -24.63 14.51
CA HIS A 214 -7.31 -25.52 13.54
C HIS A 214 -5.90 -25.02 13.21
N PHE A 215 -4.88 -25.85 13.41
CA PHE A 215 -3.49 -25.50 13.15
C PHE A 215 -3.03 -26.13 11.84
N ILE A 216 -2.69 -25.29 10.86
CA ILE A 216 -2.06 -25.70 9.61
C ILE A 216 -0.55 -25.87 9.83
N ILE A 217 0.05 -24.88 10.50
CA ILE A 217 1.46 -24.90 10.90
C ILE A 217 1.51 -24.71 12.40
N LYS A 218 1.99 -25.74 13.10
CA LYS A 218 2.13 -25.72 14.56
C LYS A 218 3.43 -25.02 14.94
N PRO A 219 3.41 -24.10 15.91
CA PRO A 219 4.63 -23.49 16.41
C PRO A 219 5.52 -24.54 17.07
N LYS A 220 6.84 -24.40 16.90
CA LYS A 220 7.83 -25.20 17.60
C LYS A 220 7.93 -24.69 19.04
N LEU A 221 7.10 -25.21 19.93
CA LEU A 221 7.16 -24.86 21.36
C LEU A 221 8.41 -25.50 21.97
N GLN A 222 9.28 -24.67 22.57
CA GLN A 222 10.33 -25.17 23.46
C GLN A 222 9.65 -25.87 24.64
N LYS A 223 9.96 -27.16 24.85
CA LYS A 223 9.42 -27.91 25.98
C LYS A 223 9.93 -27.25 27.26
N GLN A 224 9.04 -26.56 27.96
CA GLN A 224 9.37 -26.04 29.28
C GLN A 224 9.86 -27.21 30.15
N PRO A 225 11.01 -27.08 30.84
CA PRO A 225 11.47 -28.13 31.73
C PRO A 225 10.38 -28.37 32.77
N LYS A 226 9.83 -29.59 32.81
CA LYS A 226 8.83 -29.96 33.81
C LYS A 226 9.49 -29.85 35.17
N SER A 227 9.12 -28.83 35.95
CA SER A 227 9.56 -28.72 37.33
C SER A 227 9.03 -29.95 38.09
N THR A 228 9.95 -30.79 38.57
CA THR A 228 9.62 -32.06 39.20
C THR A 228 9.27 -31.90 40.69
N GLY A 229 9.14 -30.66 41.16
CA GLY A 229 8.97 -30.30 42.55
C GLY A 229 7.56 -29.87 42.91
N PHE A 230 7.26 -29.93 44.21
CA PHE A 230 5.99 -29.49 44.79
C PHE A 230 5.78 -28.00 44.52
N LEU A 231 4.65 -27.64 43.88
CA LEU A 231 4.27 -26.26 43.52
C LEU A 231 5.25 -25.54 42.57
N GLY A 232 6.02 -26.27 41.77
CA GLY A 232 6.95 -25.69 40.80
C GLY A 232 8.30 -25.25 41.37
N VAL A 233 8.52 -25.45 42.68
CA VAL A 233 9.80 -25.24 43.35
C VAL A 233 10.50 -26.59 43.51
N ASN A 234 11.73 -26.70 43.04
CA ASN A 234 12.51 -27.93 43.15
C ASN A 234 13.21 -27.97 44.51
N TRP A 235 12.60 -28.66 45.48
CA TRP A 235 13.11 -28.77 46.87
C TRP A 235 14.26 -29.79 47.04
N GLY A 236 14.70 -30.44 45.96
CA GLY A 236 15.77 -31.43 45.99
C GLY A 236 17.14 -30.85 45.58
N PRO A 237 18.25 -31.47 46.01
CA PRO A 237 19.58 -31.07 45.58
C PRO A 237 19.69 -31.17 44.05
N LYS A 238 20.27 -30.14 43.44
CA LYS A 238 20.46 -30.04 41.99
C LYS A 238 21.40 -31.18 41.55
N ARG A 239 20.86 -32.22 40.91
CA ARG A 239 21.68 -33.29 40.34
C ARG A 239 22.54 -32.69 39.22
N THR A 240 23.85 -32.67 39.43
CA THR A 240 24.88 -32.33 38.44
C THR A 240 24.95 -33.37 37.35
#